data_AF-A0A101J2Q3-F1
#
_entry.id   AF-A0A101J2Q3-F1
#
_cell.length_a   1.000
_cell.length_b   1.000
_cell.length_c   1.000
_cell.angle_alpha   90.00
_cell.angle_beta   90.00
_cell.angle_gamma   90.00
#
_symmetry.space_group_name_H-M   'P 1'
#
loop_
_entity.id
_entity.type
_entity.pdbx_description
1 polymer ?
#
loop_
_entity_poly.entity_id
_entity_poly.type
_entity_poly.pdbx_seq_one_letter_code
_entity_poly.pdbx_strand_id
1 'polypeptide(L)'
;NIRILRFSEMYLIAAEAANELGNSAEAINYLEEVRARARGNNTDVLPKVTTTDQVALRNAIRHERRVELAMEWDRFYDLVRWGTAKEVLHAAGKTGYQDKHALLPLPQAEIDKSNGVLIQNPNY
;
A
#
# COMPACT_ATOMS: atom_id res chain seq x y z
N ASN A 1 6.54 -2.67 23.20
CA ASN A 1 6.04 -3.64 22.20
C ASN A 1 5.92 -2.92 20.87
N ILE A 2 6.41 -3.50 19.77
CA ILE A 2 6.31 -2.94 18.41
C ILE A 2 5.15 -3.67 17.73
N ARG A 3 4.18 -2.91 17.20
CA ARG A 3 3.02 -3.49 16.51
C ARG A 3 3.43 -3.83 15.09
N ILE A 4 3.25 -5.10 14.69
CA ILE A 4 3.54 -5.58 13.33
C ILE A 4 2.27 -5.61 12.48
N LEU A 5 1.12 -5.89 13.09
CA LEU A 5 -0.18 -5.89 12.45
C LEU A 5 -1.18 -5.21 13.38
N ARG A 6 -2.11 -4.45 12.80
CA ARG A 6 -3.20 -3.81 13.55
C ARG A 6 -4.52 -3.89 12.81
N PHE A 7 -5.59 -3.78 13.57
CA PHE A 7 -6.92 -4.08 13.06
C PHE A 7 -7.41 -3.12 11.96
N SER A 8 -7.00 -1.85 12.00
CA SER A 8 -7.23 -0.89 10.92
C SER A 8 -6.53 -1.27 9.62
N GLU A 9 -5.37 -1.91 9.66
CA GLU A 9 -4.74 -2.45 8.46
C GLU A 9 -5.61 -3.54 7.83
N MET A 10 -6.21 -4.41 8.65
CA MET A 10 -7.12 -5.44 8.15
C MET A 10 -8.36 -4.84 7.47
N TYR A 11 -8.95 -3.78 8.03
CA TYR A 11 -10.02 -3.06 7.37
C TYR A 11 -9.59 -2.47 6.03
N LEU A 12 -8.38 -1.91 5.93
CA LEU A 12 -7.89 -1.33 4.68
C LEU A 12 -7.55 -2.39 3.63
N ILE A 13 -7.06 -3.57 4.04
CA ILE A 13 -6.86 -4.72 3.15
C ILE A 13 -8.22 -5.22 2.63
N ALA A 14 -9.21 -5.36 3.52
CA ALA A 14 -10.56 -5.78 3.15
C ALA A 14 -11.25 -4.76 2.23
N ALA A 15 -11.09 -3.45 2.50
CA ALA A 15 -11.61 -2.38 1.66
C ALA A 15 -11.00 -2.43 0.25
N GLU A 16 -9.69 -2.63 0.15
CA GLU A 16 -9.01 -2.74 -1.12
C GLU A 16 -9.49 -3.96 -1.91
N ALA A 17 -9.52 -5.14 -1.27
CA ALA A 17 -10.01 -6.37 -1.90
C ALA A 17 -11.46 -6.24 -2.38
N ALA A 18 -12.36 -5.72 -1.54
CA ALA A 18 -13.76 -5.51 -1.90
C ALA A 18 -13.90 -4.54 -3.09
N ASN A 19 -13.11 -3.47 -3.15
CA ASN A 19 -13.14 -2.54 -4.28
C ASN A 19 -12.66 -3.21 -5.58
N GLU A 20 -11.59 -3.99 -5.54
CA GLU A 20 -11.10 -4.72 -6.72
C GLU A 20 -12.07 -5.80 -7.21
N LEU A 21 -12.84 -6.40 -6.30
CA LEU A 21 -13.93 -7.34 -6.64
C LEU A 21 -15.20 -6.66 -7.16
N GLY A 22 -15.27 -5.33 -7.14
CA GLY A 22 -16.45 -4.56 -7.57
C GLY A 22 -17.51 -4.35 -6.48
N ASN A 23 -17.25 -4.78 -5.25
CA ASN A 23 -18.13 -4.61 -4.09
C ASN A 23 -17.91 -3.24 -3.41
N SER A 24 -18.24 -2.16 -4.13
CA SER A 24 -17.98 -0.78 -3.67
C SER A 24 -18.68 -0.43 -2.34
N ALA A 25 -19.88 -0.94 -2.10
CA ALA A 25 -20.61 -0.71 -0.85
C ALA A 25 -19.89 -1.29 0.37
N GLU A 26 -19.34 -2.49 0.24
CA GLU A 26 -18.58 -3.15 1.31
C GLU A 26 -17.23 -2.45 1.53
N ALA A 27 -16.55 -2.08 0.44
CA ALA A 27 -15.30 -1.32 0.51
C ALA A 27 -15.46 0.04 1.22
N ILE A 28 -16.55 0.76 0.93
CA ILE A 28 -16.88 2.02 1.61
C ILE A 28 -17.09 1.80 3.11
N ASN A 29 -17.77 0.71 3.50
CA ASN A 29 -18.02 0.44 4.91
C ASN A 29 -16.72 0.17 5.66
N TYR A 30 -15.85 -0.70 5.13
CA TYR A 30 -14.54 -0.95 5.75
C TYR A 30 -13.65 0.30 5.82
N LEU A 31 -13.69 1.15 4.78
CA LEU A 31 -12.97 2.42 4.79
C LEU A 31 -13.52 3.37 5.86
N GLU A 32 -14.84 3.42 6.03
CA GLU A 32 -15.48 4.26 7.03
C GLU A 32 -15.18 3.82 8.47
N GLU A 33 -14.99 2.53 8.75
CA GLU A 33 -14.58 2.07 10.10
C GLU A 33 -13.28 2.75 10.57
N VAL A 34 -12.31 2.89 9.66
CA VAL A 34 -11.05 3.57 9.96
C VAL A 34 -11.25 5.08 10.10
N ARG A 35 -11.96 5.68 9.14
CA ARG A 35 -12.19 7.13 9.08
C ARG A 35 -13.06 7.64 10.22
N ALA A 36 -14.12 6.93 10.59
CA ALA A 36 -15.00 7.27 11.69
C ALA A 36 -14.25 7.25 13.02
N ARG A 37 -13.39 6.25 13.24
CA ARG A 37 -12.51 6.20 14.42
C ARG A 37 -11.54 7.38 14.44
N ALA A 38 -10.92 7.71 13.31
CA ALA A 38 -10.01 8.85 13.20
C ALA A 38 -10.74 10.21 13.39
N ARG A 39 -12.00 10.30 12.96
CA ARG A 39 -12.87 11.47 13.11
C ARG A 39 -13.26 11.71 14.57
N GLY A 40 -13.47 10.65 15.35
CA GLY A 40 -13.94 10.75 16.73
C GLY A 40 -15.28 11.49 16.78
N ASN A 41 -15.37 12.52 17.62
CA ASN A 41 -16.59 13.31 17.81
C ASN A 41 -16.69 14.55 16.88
N ASN A 42 -15.66 14.84 16.07
CA ASN A 42 -15.65 16.03 15.21
C ASN A 42 -16.20 15.68 13.82
N THR A 43 -17.50 15.86 13.61
CA THR A 43 -18.16 15.50 12.35
C THR A 43 -17.75 16.35 11.14
N ASP A 44 -17.09 17.48 11.37
CA ASP A 44 -16.74 18.44 10.32
C ASP A 44 -15.44 18.08 9.59
N VAL A 45 -14.68 17.11 10.10
CA VAL A 45 -13.43 16.63 9.51
C VAL A 45 -13.57 15.24 8.93
N LEU A 46 -12.79 14.95 7.88
CA LEU A 46 -12.67 13.63 7.26
C LEU A 46 -14.04 13.00 6.88
N PRO A 47 -14.84 13.63 5.99
CA PRO A 47 -16.18 13.18 5.65
C PRO A 47 -16.17 11.75 5.07
N LYS A 48 -17.31 11.07 5.18
CA LYS A 48 -17.49 9.73 4.62
C LYS A 48 -17.29 9.74 3.11
N VAL A 49 -16.53 8.79 2.62
CA VAL A 49 -16.36 8.58 1.18
C VAL A 49 -17.62 7.90 0.63
N THR A 50 -18.25 8.49 -0.38
CA THR A 50 -19.51 7.99 -0.96
C THR A 50 -19.39 7.59 -2.43
N THR A 51 -18.22 7.79 -3.05
CA THR A 51 -17.99 7.40 -4.45
C THR A 51 -18.03 5.90 -4.62
N THR A 52 -18.79 5.43 -5.60
CA THR A 52 -18.86 4.02 -6.01
C THR A 52 -18.01 3.71 -7.23
N ASP A 53 -17.44 4.73 -7.88
CA ASP A 53 -16.46 4.55 -8.94
C ASP A 53 -15.22 3.85 -8.39
N GLN A 54 -14.83 2.74 -9.03
CA GLN A 54 -13.77 1.86 -8.55
C GLN A 54 -12.41 2.57 -8.48
N VAL A 55 -12.12 3.45 -9.45
CA VAL A 55 -10.83 4.14 -9.52
C VAL A 55 -10.75 5.23 -8.46
N ALA A 56 -11.81 6.02 -8.31
CA ALA A 56 -11.91 7.04 -7.28
C ALA A 56 -11.85 6.42 -5.86
N LEU A 57 -12.57 5.31 -5.65
CA LEU A 57 -12.55 4.59 -4.37
C LEU A 57 -11.18 3.95 -4.10
N ARG A 58 -10.53 3.36 -5.11
CA ARG A 58 -9.14 2.87 -5.00
C ARG A 58 -8.20 3.98 -4.54
N ASN A 59 -8.29 5.16 -5.13
CA ASN A 59 -7.45 6.30 -4.77
C ASN A 59 -7.73 6.79 -3.33
N ALA A 60 -9.00 6.79 -2.91
CA ALA A 60 -9.37 7.11 -1.54
C ALA A 60 -8.79 6.09 -0.53
N ILE A 61 -8.89 4.79 -0.82
CA ILE A 61 -8.31 3.72 0.02
C ILE A 61 -6.78 3.84 0.09
N ARG A 62 -6.11 4.07 -1.04
CA ARG A 62 -4.65 4.28 -1.10
C ARG A 62 -4.20 5.51 -0.33
N HIS A 63 -5.00 6.57 -0.35
CA HIS A 63 -4.75 7.76 0.46
C HIS A 63 -4.91 7.45 1.96
N GLU A 64 -5.99 6.75 2.35
CA GLU A 64 -6.23 6.37 3.73
C GLU A 64 -5.10 5.50 4.28
N ARG A 65 -4.65 4.48 3.53
CA ARG A 65 -3.47 3.67 3.89
C ARG A 65 -2.24 4.51 4.14
N ARG A 66 -2.00 5.53 3.31
CA ARG A 66 -0.83 6.41 3.46
C ARG A 66 -0.86 7.22 4.75
N VAL A 67 -2.02 7.74 5.14
CA VAL A 67 -2.14 8.59 6.33
C VAL A 67 -2.27 7.77 7.61
N GLU A 68 -3.00 6.66 7.56
CA GLU A 68 -3.24 5.80 8.70
C GLU A 68 -1.96 5.05 9.08
N LEU A 69 -1.24 4.44 8.13
CA LEU A 69 -0.03 3.62 8.34
C LEU A 69 1.28 4.41 8.17
N ALA A 70 1.22 5.73 8.37
CA ALA A 70 2.39 6.58 8.22
C ALA A 70 3.49 6.19 9.24
N MET A 71 4.73 6.10 8.76
CA MET A 71 5.90 5.70 9.56
C MET A 71 5.85 4.26 10.11
N GLU A 72 5.02 3.39 9.55
CA GLU A 72 4.91 1.96 9.91
C GLU A 72 5.56 1.02 8.89
N TRP A 73 6.48 1.52 8.04
CA TRP A 73 7.29 0.73 7.10
C TRP A 73 6.55 0.11 5.89
N ASP A 74 5.24 0.32 5.74
CA ASP A 74 4.46 -0.30 4.66
C ASP A 74 4.56 0.40 3.30
N ARG A 75 4.84 1.72 3.30
CA ARG A 75 4.62 2.58 2.13
C ARG A 75 5.37 2.11 0.88
N PHE A 76 6.59 1.64 1.02
CA PHE A 76 7.38 1.18 -0.13
C PHE A 76 6.77 -0.08 -0.76
N TYR A 77 6.42 -1.06 0.06
CA TYR A 77 5.83 -2.32 -0.39
C TYR A 77 4.45 -2.11 -1.01
N ASP A 78 3.63 -1.21 -0.46
CA ASP A 78 2.37 -0.79 -1.05
C ASP A 78 2.54 -0.20 -2.46
N LEU A 79 3.52 0.67 -2.66
CA LEU A 79 3.79 1.26 -3.97
C LEU A 79 4.29 0.24 -5.00
N VAL A 80 5.13 -0.69 -4.56
CA VAL A 80 5.68 -1.76 -5.41
C VAL A 80 4.56 -2.71 -5.85
N ARG A 81 3.72 -3.21 -4.92
CA ARG A 81 2.62 -4.12 -5.27
C ARG A 81 1.57 -3.48 -6.17
N TRP A 82 1.39 -2.16 -6.08
CA TRP A 82 0.50 -1.41 -6.96
C TRP A 82 1.10 -1.07 -8.32
N GLY A 83 2.41 -1.31 -8.53
CA GLY A 83 3.11 -0.91 -9.76
C GLY A 83 3.26 0.60 -9.93
N THR A 84 3.09 1.38 -8.87
CA THR A 84 3.12 2.87 -8.91
C THR A 84 4.38 3.47 -8.29
N ALA A 85 5.31 2.63 -7.82
CA ALA A 85 6.53 3.07 -7.14
C ALA A 85 7.33 4.09 -7.95
N LYS A 86 7.57 3.83 -9.24
CA LYS A 86 8.35 4.73 -10.10
C LYS A 86 7.73 6.12 -10.21
N GLU A 87 6.45 6.18 -10.57
CA GLU A 87 5.69 7.43 -10.70
C GLU A 87 5.72 8.23 -9.39
N VAL A 88 5.35 7.59 -8.28
CA VAL A 88 5.22 8.27 -6.99
C VAL A 88 6.58 8.70 -6.42
N LEU A 89 7.63 7.86 -6.57
CA LEU A 89 8.97 8.18 -6.07
C LEU A 89 9.64 9.27 -6.93
N HIS A 90 9.45 9.24 -8.24
CA HIS A 90 9.95 10.31 -9.13
C HIS A 90 9.27 11.64 -8.82
N ALA A 91 7.94 11.65 -8.62
CA ALA A 91 7.21 12.83 -8.18
C ALA A 91 7.69 13.36 -6.81
N ALA A 92 8.21 12.50 -5.94
CA ALA A 92 8.84 12.86 -4.67
C ALA A 92 10.34 13.22 -4.79
N GLY A 93 10.87 13.40 -6.00
CA GLY A 93 12.25 13.80 -6.26
C GLY A 93 13.27 12.65 -6.23
N LYS A 94 12.83 11.38 -6.14
CA LYS A 94 13.69 10.19 -6.16
C LYS A 94 13.80 9.63 -7.59
N THR A 95 14.31 10.45 -8.51
CA THR A 95 14.38 10.15 -9.96
C THR A 95 15.32 8.99 -10.32
N GLY A 96 16.20 8.58 -9.40
CA GLY A 96 17.07 7.40 -9.56
C GLY A 96 16.35 6.05 -9.42
N TYR A 97 15.07 6.03 -9.03
CA TYR A 97 14.31 4.78 -8.96
C TYR A 97 14.11 4.18 -10.36
N GLN A 98 14.38 2.88 -10.48
CA GLN A 98 14.17 2.08 -11.69
C GLN A 98 13.31 0.87 -11.32
N ASP A 99 12.63 0.26 -12.28
CA ASP A 99 11.71 -0.84 -12.01
C ASP A 99 12.39 -2.06 -11.38
N LYS A 100 13.69 -2.27 -11.63
CA LYS A 100 14.51 -3.28 -10.94
C LYS A 100 14.61 -3.07 -9.43
N HIS A 101 14.55 -1.81 -8.95
CA HIS A 101 14.65 -1.47 -7.53
C HIS A 101 13.41 -1.87 -6.72
N ALA A 102 12.39 -2.47 -7.36
CA ALA A 102 11.26 -3.09 -6.68
C ALA A 102 11.67 -4.27 -5.80
N LEU A 103 12.73 -4.99 -6.17
CA LEU A 103 13.29 -6.11 -5.42
C LEU A 103 14.71 -5.76 -4.96
N LEU A 104 15.09 -6.23 -3.77
CA LEU A 104 16.50 -6.16 -3.35
C LEU A 104 17.34 -7.17 -4.14
N PRO A 105 18.61 -6.87 -4.46
CA PRO A 105 19.49 -7.84 -5.08
C PRO A 105 19.71 -9.02 -4.15
N LEU A 106 19.72 -10.24 -4.71
CA LEU A 106 20.18 -11.40 -3.96
C LEU A 106 21.67 -11.23 -3.64
N PRO A 107 22.12 -11.53 -2.41
CA PRO A 107 23.54 -11.44 -2.05
C PRO A 107 24.40 -12.35 -2.94
N GLN A 108 25.41 -11.78 -3.58
CA GLN A 108 26.26 -12.52 -4.53
C GLN A 108 26.92 -13.76 -3.88
N ALA A 109 27.37 -13.63 -2.63
CA ALA A 109 27.97 -14.76 -1.91
C ALA A 109 27.03 -15.96 -1.74
N GLU A 110 25.72 -15.74 -1.65
CA GLU A 110 24.74 -16.83 -1.56
C GLU A 110 24.47 -17.45 -2.93
N ILE A 111 24.47 -16.64 -4.01
CA ILE A 111 24.41 -17.14 -5.38
C ILE A 111 25.60 -18.06 -5.67
N ASP A 112 26.81 -17.61 -5.36
CA ASP A 112 28.04 -18.36 -5.60
C ASP A 112 28.04 -19.71 -4.85
N LYS A 113 27.63 -19.71 -3.57
CA LYS A 113 27.51 -20.94 -2.75
C LYS A 113 26.44 -21.90 -3.26
N SER A 114 25.39 -21.38 -3.87
CA SER A 114 24.26 -22.19 -4.34
C SER A 114 24.58 -23.05 -5.57
N ASN A 115 25.75 -22.86 -6.20
CA ASN A 115 26.18 -23.56 -7.41
C ASN A 115 25.12 -23.54 -8.53
N GLY A 116 24.48 -22.38 -8.74
CA GLY A 116 23.51 -22.15 -9.81
C GLY A 116 22.04 -22.42 -9.46
N VAL A 117 21.73 -22.75 -8.20
CA VAL A 117 20.33 -22.88 -7.74
C VAL A 117 19.68 -21.51 -7.52
N LEU A 118 20.40 -20.56 -6.91
CA LEU A 118 19.93 -19.20 -6.75
C LEU A 118 20.29 -18.39 -8.00
N ILE A 119 19.26 -17.85 -8.66
CA ILE A 119 19.39 -17.00 -9.84
C ILE A 119 19.04 -15.57 -9.44
N GLN A 120 19.85 -14.61 -9.88
CA GLN A 120 19.66 -13.20 -9.56
C GLN A 120 18.32 -12.66 -10.10
N ASN A 121 17.77 -11.66 -9.41
CA ASN A 121 16.63 -10.90 -9.89
C ASN A 121 16.94 -10.22 -11.23
N PRO A 122 15.96 -10.07 -12.14
CA PRO A 122 16.21 -9.46 -13.44
C PRO A 122 16.85 -8.06 -13.33
N ASN A 123 17.87 -7.81 -14.16
CA ASN A 123 18.58 -6.53 -14.29
C ASN A 123 19.47 -6.11 -13.09
N TYR A 124 19.89 -7.07 -12.26
CA TYR A 124 20.90 -6.91 -11.21
C TYR A 124 22.23 -7.57 -11.56
#